data_AF-A0A932LLB0-F1
#
_entry.id   AF-A0A932LLB0-F1
#
_cell.length_a   1.000
_cell.length_b   1.000
_cell.length_c   1.000
_cell.angle_alpha   90.00
_cell.angle_beta   90.00
_cell.angle_gamma   90.00
#
_symmetry.space_group_name_H-M   'P 1'
#
loop_
_entity.id
_entity.type
_entity.pdbx_description
1 polymer ?
#
loop_
_entity_poly.entity_id
_entity_poly.type
_entity_poly.pdbx_seq_one_letter_code
_entity_poly.pdbx_strand_id
1 'polypeptide(L)'
;MHALNRPQPSPQDSSPLQGVIGSSPAMQRVYRMTRQVAASSASVLLVGETGTGKELVAHAIHGLSPRATGPFIRVNCGALTESLLESELFGHVKGSFTGAVANRAGRFEAA
;
A
#
# COMPACT_ATOMS: atom_id res chain seq x y z
N MET A 1 -36.06 -18.79 9.79
CA MET A 1 -34.90 -18.26 10.54
C MET A 1 -33.62 -18.89 9.97
N HIS A 2 -33.04 -18.31 8.91
CA HIS A 2 -31.77 -18.78 8.34
C HIS A 2 -30.62 -18.07 9.04
N ALA A 3 -29.93 -18.75 9.94
CA ALA A 3 -28.67 -18.28 10.50
C ALA A 3 -27.63 -18.25 9.39
N LEU A 4 -27.17 -17.05 9.02
CA LEU A 4 -26.03 -16.86 8.12
C LEU A 4 -24.80 -17.44 8.81
N ASN A 5 -24.35 -18.60 8.32
CA ASN A 5 -23.10 -19.23 8.71
C ASN A 5 -21.95 -18.28 8.33
N ARG A 6 -21.51 -17.44 9.29
CA ARG A 6 -20.30 -16.65 9.10
C ARG A 6 -19.13 -17.63 9.05
N PRO A 7 -18.31 -17.64 7.99
CA PRO A 7 -17.13 -18.50 7.95
C PRO A 7 -16.28 -18.21 9.19
N GLN A 8 -16.05 -19.24 10.01
CA GLN A 8 -15.14 -19.16 11.15
C GLN A 8 -13.74 -18.89 10.61
N PRO A 9 -13.00 -17.91 11.16
CA PRO A 9 -11.68 -17.56 10.67
C PRO A 9 -10.73 -18.75 10.83
N SER A 10 -9.97 -19.06 9.77
CA SER A 10 -8.96 -20.11 9.84
C SER A 10 -7.77 -19.61 10.69
N PRO A 11 -7.05 -20.47 11.42
CA PRO A 11 -5.92 -20.05 12.27
C PRO A 11 -4.82 -19.28 11.52
N GLN A 12 -4.76 -19.46 10.20
CA GLN A 12 -3.78 -18.82 9.30
C GLN A 12 -4.08 -17.33 9.07
N ASP A 13 -5.36 -16.92 9.18
CA ASP A 13 -5.80 -15.53 8.96
C ASP A 13 -5.31 -14.57 10.06
N SER A 14 -5.01 -15.11 11.24
CA SER A 14 -4.51 -14.39 12.42
C SER A 14 -2.98 -14.40 12.55
N SER A 15 -2.25 -15.04 11.63
CA SER A 15 -0.79 -15.08 11.69
C SER A 15 -0.19 -13.69 11.41
N PRO A 16 0.89 -13.30 12.13
CA PRO A 16 1.57 -12.03 11.91
C PRO A 16 1.97 -11.81 10.45
N LEU A 17 1.93 -10.55 10.01
CA LEU A 17 2.46 -10.14 8.72
C LEU A 17 3.99 -10.04 8.80
N GLN A 18 4.67 -10.24 7.68
CA GLN A 18 6.12 -10.12 7.63
C GLN A 18 6.56 -8.73 8.11
N GLY A 19 7.44 -8.69 9.12
CA GLY A 19 7.95 -7.45 9.72
C GLY A 19 7.00 -6.74 10.69
N VAL A 20 5.77 -7.23 10.90
CA VAL A 20 4.82 -6.65 11.87
C VAL A 20 4.77 -7.50 13.13
N ILE A 21 5.04 -6.89 14.28
CA ILE A 21 5.00 -7.55 15.59
C ILE A 21 3.77 -7.05 16.35
N GLY A 22 2.90 -7.97 16.74
CA GLY A 22 1.71 -7.65 17.54
C GLY A 22 0.76 -8.85 17.64
N SER A 23 0.27 -9.12 18.85
CA SER A 23 -0.61 -10.27 19.16
C SER A 23 -2.00 -9.87 19.65
N SER A 24 -2.29 -8.57 19.74
CA SER A 24 -3.56 -8.08 20.25
C SER A 24 -4.73 -8.47 19.34
N PRO A 25 -5.96 -8.60 19.90
CA PRO A 25 -7.14 -8.88 19.08
C PRO A 25 -7.38 -7.83 17.99
N ALA A 26 -6.98 -6.57 18.22
CA ALA A 26 -7.05 -5.53 17.20
C ALA A 26 -6.09 -5.79 16.03
N MET A 27 -4.84 -6.18 16.32
CA MET A 27 -3.87 -6.54 15.28
C MET A 27 -4.28 -7.76 14.48
N GLN A 28 -4.89 -8.77 15.13
CA GLN A 28 -5.45 -9.92 14.41
C GLN A 28 -6.53 -9.51 13.39
N ARG A 29 -7.33 -8.48 13.68
CA ARG A 29 -8.28 -7.92 12.69
C ARG A 29 -7.54 -7.26 11.53
N VAL A 30 -6.48 -6.50 11.81
CA VAL A 30 -5.64 -5.87 10.78
C VAL A 30 -5.02 -6.93 9.86
N TYR A 31 -4.47 -8.01 10.42
CA TYR A 31 -3.88 -9.10 9.63
C TYR A 31 -4.91 -9.75 8.71
N ARG A 32 -6.11 -10.02 9.23
CA ARG A 32 -7.20 -10.59 8.43
C ARG A 32 -7.64 -9.65 7.31
N MET A 33 -7.87 -8.37 7.62
CA MET A 33 -8.25 -7.38 6.61
C MET A 33 -7.17 -7.25 5.53
N THR A 34 -5.90 -7.25 5.93
CA THR A 34 -4.76 -7.18 5.01
C THR A 34 -4.77 -8.34 4.01
N ARG A 35 -4.94 -9.58 4.49
CA ARG A 35 -5.03 -10.77 3.61
C ARG A 35 -6.24 -10.69 2.68
N GLN A 36 -7.38 -10.24 3.18
CA GLN A 36 -8.60 -10.12 2.40
C GLN A 36 -8.46 -9.09 1.26
N VAL A 37 -7.90 -7.91 1.53
CA VAL A 37 -7.73 -6.88 0.50
C VAL A 37 -6.58 -7.18 -0.46
N ALA A 38 -5.54 -7.92 -0.01
CA ALA A 38 -4.43 -8.32 -0.88
C ALA A 38 -4.86 -9.20 -2.06
N ALA A 39 -5.90 -10.02 -1.88
CA ALA A 39 -6.48 -10.83 -2.96
C ALA A 39 -7.32 -10.01 -3.96
N SER A 40 -7.63 -8.75 -3.64
CA SER A 40 -8.49 -7.85 -4.43
C SER A 40 -7.68 -6.89 -5.29
N SER A 41 -8.34 -6.30 -6.29
CA SER A 41 -7.80 -5.18 -7.07
C SER A 41 -8.22 -3.80 -6.58
N ALA A 42 -8.99 -3.72 -5.50
CA ALA A 42 -9.49 -2.47 -4.94
C ALA A 42 -8.35 -1.59 -4.39
N SER A 43 -8.50 -0.28 -4.52
CA SER A 43 -7.64 0.70 -3.85
C SER A 43 -7.83 0.61 -2.33
N VAL A 44 -6.74 0.60 -1.58
CA VAL A 44 -6.74 0.48 -0.12
C VAL A 44 -6.25 1.77 0.53
N LEU A 45 -7.04 2.32 1.46
CA LEU A 45 -6.65 3.46 2.30
C LEU A 45 -6.22 2.96 3.68
N LEU A 46 -4.98 3.25 4.07
CA LEU A 46 -4.45 2.93 5.40
C LEU A 46 -4.51 4.15 6.30
N VAL A 47 -5.29 4.06 7.39
CA VAL A 47 -5.47 5.14 8.37
C VAL A 47 -4.86 4.72 9.71
N GLY A 48 -4.25 5.68 10.39
CA GLY A 48 -3.63 5.49 11.70
C GLY A 48 -2.65 6.62 12.00
N GLU A 49 -2.25 6.75 13.27
CA GLU A 49 -1.32 7.77 13.72
C GLU A 49 0.07 7.62 13.09
N THR A 50 0.88 8.68 13.13
CA THR A 50 2.27 8.65 12.69
C THR A 50 3.06 7.61 13.50
N GLY A 51 3.88 6.81 12.82
CA GLY A 51 4.73 5.79 13.47
C GLY A 51 4.06 4.45 13.78
N THR A 52 2.79 4.24 13.40
CA THR A 52 2.06 2.98 13.63
C THR A 52 2.39 1.83 12.66
N GLY A 53 3.38 2.03 11.77
CA GLY A 53 3.83 0.98 10.85
C GLY A 53 2.92 0.74 9.65
N LYS A 54 2.18 1.76 9.19
CA LYS A 54 1.32 1.68 7.99
C LYS A 54 2.09 1.21 6.75
N GLU A 55 3.37 1.57 6.62
CA GLU A 55 4.18 1.13 5.50
C GLU A 55 4.42 -0.38 5.50
N LEU A 56 4.55 -1.00 6.69
CA LEU A 56 4.68 -2.46 6.81
C LEU A 56 3.40 -3.17 6.34
N VAL A 57 2.23 -2.59 6.67
CA VAL A 57 0.94 -3.10 6.20
C VAL A 57 0.82 -2.96 4.68
N ALA A 58 1.23 -1.83 4.10
CA ALA A 58 1.22 -1.64 2.65
C ALA A 58 2.13 -2.65 1.92
N HIS A 59 3.34 -2.87 2.45
CA HIS A 59 4.26 -3.90 1.94
C HIS A 59 3.65 -5.30 2.02
N ALA A 60 2.98 -5.63 3.13
CA ALA A 60 2.31 -6.91 3.29
C ALA A 60 1.15 -7.10 2.31
N ILE A 61 0.35 -6.06 2.04
CA ILE A 61 -0.71 -6.10 1.02
C ILE A 61 -0.10 -6.45 -0.35
N HIS A 62 0.97 -5.76 -0.75
CA HIS A 62 1.64 -6.03 -2.03
C HIS A 62 2.18 -7.46 -2.09
N GLY A 63 2.93 -7.89 -1.07
CA GLY A 63 3.57 -9.20 -1.03
C GLY A 63 2.60 -10.38 -0.96
N LEU A 64 1.38 -10.18 -0.46
CA LEU A 64 0.32 -11.19 -0.42
C LEU A 64 -0.61 -11.14 -1.64
N SER A 65 -0.43 -10.16 -2.53
CA SER A 65 -1.28 -9.99 -3.71
C SER A 65 -0.77 -10.80 -4.92
N PRO A 66 -1.62 -11.06 -5.93
CA PRO A 66 -1.17 -11.60 -7.21
C PRO A 66 -0.11 -10.76 -7.94
N ARG A 67 0.12 -9.50 -7.49
CA ARG A 67 1.07 -8.55 -8.07
C ARG A 67 2.40 -8.51 -7.32
N ALA A 68 2.63 -9.41 -6.37
CA ALA A 68 3.81 -9.41 -5.51
C ALA A 68 5.15 -9.43 -6.28
N THR A 69 5.18 -9.99 -7.49
CA THR A 69 6.37 -10.03 -8.36
C THR A 69 6.62 -8.72 -9.10
N GLY A 70 5.64 -7.82 -9.13
CA GLY A 70 5.75 -6.50 -9.75
C GLY A 70 6.41 -5.46 -8.84
N PRO A 71 6.73 -4.28 -9.40
CA PRO A 71 7.37 -3.20 -8.66
C PRO A 71 6.44 -2.65 -7.57
N PHE A 72 7.00 -2.38 -6.39
CA PHE A 72 6.30 -1.69 -5.30
C PHE A 72 6.83 -0.26 -5.16
N ILE A 73 6.16 0.68 -5.81
CA ILE A 73 6.61 2.07 -5.88
C ILE A 73 6.00 2.87 -4.73
N ARG A 74 6.86 3.44 -3.87
CA ARG A 74 6.44 4.27 -2.73
C ARG A 74 6.60 5.75 -3.07
N VAL A 75 5.57 6.54 -2.77
CA VAL A 75 5.60 8.01 -2.89
C VAL A 75 5.21 8.60 -1.54
N ASN A 76 6.06 9.47 -0.99
CA ASN A 76 5.77 10.21 0.23
C ASN A 76 5.30 11.62 -0.13
N CYS A 77 3.99 11.86 -0.02
CA CYS A 77 3.38 13.15 -0.36
C CYS A 77 3.74 14.27 0.63
N GLY A 78 4.27 13.97 1.82
CA GLY A 78 4.68 14.98 2.81
C GLY A 78 6.08 15.55 2.55
N ALA A 79 6.86 14.94 1.67
CA ALA A 79 8.24 15.35 1.37
C ALA A 79 8.39 16.04 0.00
N LEU A 80 7.30 16.19 -0.76
CA LEU A 80 7.31 16.73 -2.12
C LEU A 80 6.39 17.95 -2.21
N THR A 81 6.85 19.03 -2.86
CA THR A 81 5.96 20.11 -3.30
C THR A 81 5.05 19.59 -4.40
N GLU A 82 3.84 20.15 -4.56
CA GLU A 82 2.84 19.70 -5.54
C GLU A 82 3.41 19.57 -6.96
N SER A 83 4.23 20.53 -7.38
CA SER A 83 4.96 20.53 -8.65
C SER A 83 5.98 19.38 -8.82
N LEU A 84 6.63 18.95 -7.73
CA LEU A 84 7.55 17.82 -7.73
C LEU A 84 6.80 16.47 -7.68
N LEU A 85 5.63 16.44 -7.02
CA LEU A 85 4.77 15.26 -6.94
C LEU A 85 4.23 14.88 -8.33
N GLU A 86 3.66 15.84 -9.06
CA GLU A 86 3.15 15.60 -10.43
C GLU A 86 4.27 15.14 -11.38
N SER A 87 5.43 15.80 -11.29
CA SER A 87 6.62 15.49 -12.08
C SER A 87 7.18 14.08 -11.81
N GLU A 88 7.14 13.59 -10.57
CA GLU A 88 7.54 12.22 -10.23
C GLU A 88 6.49 11.18 -10.65
N LEU A 89 5.20 11.51 -10.58
CA LEU A 89 4.12 10.57 -10.92
C LEU A 89 3.96 10.42 -12.43
N PHE A 90 3.89 11.53 -13.16
CA PHE A 90 3.56 11.57 -14.59
C PHE A 90 4.77 11.82 -15.48
N GLY A 91 5.90 12.22 -14.90
CA GLY A 91 7.07 12.64 -15.66
C GLY A 91 6.95 14.09 -16.11
N HIS A 92 8.00 14.58 -16.76
CA HIS A 92 8.00 15.91 -17.35
C HIS A 92 8.98 16.02 -18.52
N VAL A 93 8.72 16.99 -19.39
CA VAL A 93 9.62 17.40 -20.48
C VAL A 93 10.46 18.58 -20.01
N LYS A 94 11.70 18.68 -20.50
CA LYS A 94 12.60 19.81 -20.28
C LYS A 94 11.86 21.13 -20.54
N GLY A 95 11.90 22.04 -19.57
CA GLY A 95 11.30 23.37 -19.65
C GLY A 95 9.82 23.47 -19.25
N SER A 96 9.18 22.41 -18.77
CA SER A 96 7.78 22.48 -18.30
C SER A 96 7.60 23.30 -17.01
N PHE A 97 8.66 23.49 -16.21
CA PHE A 97 8.70 24.38 -15.05
C PHE A 97 10.13 24.89 -14.77
N THR A 98 10.27 25.90 -13.90
CA THR A 98 11.57 26.43 -13.47
C THR A 98 12.36 25.35 -12.69
N GLY A 99 13.33 24.73 -13.36
CA GLY A 99 14.14 23.62 -12.83
C GLY A 99 14.08 22.33 -13.65
N ALA A 100 13.22 22.24 -14.67
CA ALA A 100 13.12 21.09 -15.58
C ALA A 100 14.28 21.07 -16.60
N VAL A 101 15.48 20.64 -16.16
CA VAL A 101 16.71 20.69 -16.97
C VAL A 101 16.79 19.56 -18.02
N ALA A 102 16.05 18.47 -17.81
CA ALA A 102 16.02 17.28 -18.67
C ALA A 102 14.64 16.63 -18.65
N ASN A 103 14.38 15.70 -19.58
CA ASN A 103 13.16 14.90 -19.58
C ASN A 103 13.24 13.81 -18.49
N ARG A 104 12.12 13.48 -17.85
CA ARG A 104 12.02 12.41 -16.85
C ARG A 104 10.72 11.63 -17.07
N ALA A 105 10.84 10.31 -17.20
CA ALA A 105 9.68 9.41 -17.26
C ALA A 105 9.00 9.29 -15.90
N GLY A 106 7.67 9.18 -15.90
CA GLY A 106 6.85 9.14 -14.67
C GLY A 106 6.85 7.76 -14.01
N ARG A 107 6.67 7.73 -12.68
CA ARG A 107 6.57 6.48 -11.91
C ARG A 107 5.35 5.63 -12.27
N PHE A 108 4.29 6.21 -12.84
CA PHE A 108 3.17 5.44 -13.36
C PHE A 108 3.54 4.55 -14.55
N GLU A 109 4.53 4.94 -15.36
CA GLU A 109 5.00 4.11 -16.48
C GLU A 109 5.85 2.93 -16.02
N ALA A 110 6.36 2.98 -14.77
CA ALA A 110 7.22 1.96 -14.18
C ALA A 110 6.45 0.96 -13.29
N ALA A 111 5.12 1.08 -13.17
CA ALA A 111 4.26 0.31 -12.26
C ALA A 111 3.57 -0.90 -12.93
#